data_AF-A0A094BGS2-F1
#
_entry.id   AF-A0A094BGS2-F1
#
_cell.length_a   1.000
_cell.length_b   1.000
_cell.length_c   1.000
_cell.angle_alpha   90.00
_cell.angle_beta   90.00
_cell.angle_gamma   90.00
#
_symmetry.space_group_name_H-M   'P 1'
#
loop_
_entity.id
_entity.type
_entity.pdbx_description
1 polymer ?
#
loop_
_entity_poly.entity_id
_entity_poly.type
_entity_poly.pdbx_seq_one_letter_code
_entity_poly.pdbx_strand_id
1 'polypeptide(L)'
;MQGFNMGRYVPPDQEGVLSGNALQKKHPLGSRASKSHLGILTVRFEMPFPIWCTTCPKPTVIGQGVRFNAQKRKVGMYHSTPIWAFGLKHVACGGEIEIRTDPRNTAYVVAAGARKRDTGDDVVREGDVVVLSEREREERRENA
;
A
#
# COMPACT_ATOMS: atom_id res chain seq x y z
N MET A 1 15.01 -6.69 26.14
CA MET A 1 14.86 -6.05 24.81
C MET A 1 16.10 -6.35 23.99
N GLN A 2 16.05 -7.33 23.09
CA GLN A 2 17.17 -7.70 22.21
C GLN A 2 17.22 -6.72 21.04
N GLY A 3 18.31 -5.94 20.97
CA GLY A 3 18.47 -4.83 20.02
C GLY A 3 18.54 -5.30 18.57
N PHE A 4 17.85 -4.56 17.72
CA PHE A 4 17.76 -4.67 16.25
C PHE A 4 19.10 -4.45 15.50
N ASN A 5 20.24 -4.89 16.03
CA ASN A 5 21.58 -4.62 15.49
C ASN A 5 22.51 -5.85 15.42
N MET A 6 21.99 -7.08 15.56
CA MET A 6 22.80 -8.31 15.68
C MET A 6 23.40 -8.87 14.38
N GLY A 7 23.42 -8.12 13.27
CA GLY A 7 23.75 -8.69 11.95
C GLY A 7 24.91 -8.05 11.19
N ARG A 8 25.45 -6.94 11.66
CA ARG A 8 26.53 -6.23 10.95
C ARG A 8 27.58 -5.80 11.94
N TYR A 9 28.82 -6.20 11.66
CA TYR A 9 29.97 -5.76 12.45
C TYR A 9 30.07 -4.23 12.37
N VAL A 10 30.00 -3.61 13.55
CA VAL A 10 30.40 -2.22 13.77
C VAL A 10 31.68 -2.31 14.59
N PRO A 11 32.80 -1.74 14.13
CA PRO A 11 34.04 -1.79 14.87
C PRO A 11 33.90 -0.97 16.17
N PRO A 12 34.61 -1.36 17.24
CA PRO A 12 34.39 -0.82 18.60
C PRO A 12 34.69 0.67 18.73
N ASP A 13 35.48 1.25 17.81
CA ASP A 13 35.74 2.68 17.70
C ASP A 13 34.52 3.49 17.19
N GLN A 14 33.59 2.84 16.49
CA GLN A 14 32.43 3.48 15.85
C GLN A 14 31.10 3.07 16.48
N GLU A 15 31.15 2.20 17.49
CA GLU A 15 29.99 1.75 18.24
C GLU A 15 29.33 2.95 18.95
N GLY A 16 28.03 3.14 18.74
CA GLY A 16 27.27 4.28 19.30
C GLY A 16 27.43 5.60 18.54
N VAL A 17 28.42 5.73 17.63
CA VAL A 17 28.61 6.93 16.80
C VAL A 17 27.91 6.77 15.44
N LEU A 18 28.13 5.63 14.77
CA LEU A 18 27.57 5.34 13.46
C LEU A 18 26.78 4.03 13.48
N SER A 19 25.67 4.01 12.73
CA SER A 19 24.98 2.74 12.48
C SER A 19 25.78 1.87 11.51
N GLY A 20 25.71 0.55 11.66
CA GLY A 20 26.36 -0.38 10.73
C GLY A 20 25.89 -0.26 9.28
N ASN A 21 24.70 0.31 9.04
CA ASN A 21 24.24 0.66 7.68
C ASN A 21 25.00 1.85 7.10
N ALA A 22 25.25 2.88 7.91
CA ALA A 22 26.01 4.07 7.51
C ALA A 22 27.47 3.71 7.21
N LEU A 23 28.11 2.92 8.07
CA LEU A 23 29.48 2.43 7.85
C LEU A 23 29.61 1.65 6.54
N GLN A 24 28.63 0.79 6.24
CA GLN A 24 28.61 -0.03 5.03
C GLN A 24 28.03 0.71 3.81
N LYS A 25 27.65 1.99 3.94
CA LYS A 25 26.99 2.81 2.89
C LYS A 25 25.78 2.11 2.26
N LYS A 26 25.02 1.35 3.06
CA LYS A 26 23.82 0.62 2.58
C LYS A 26 22.55 1.30 3.08
N HIS A 27 21.56 1.39 2.20
CA HIS A 27 20.23 1.85 2.59
C HIS A 27 19.58 0.83 3.54
N PRO A 28 18.89 1.25 4.63
CA PRO A 28 18.24 0.33 5.57
C PRO A 28 17.25 -0.65 4.92
N LEU A 29 16.50 -0.16 3.94
CA LEU A 29 15.54 -0.97 3.16
C LEU A 29 16.18 -1.82 2.04
N GLY A 30 17.51 -1.79 1.88
CA GLY A 30 18.23 -2.57 0.87
C GLY A 30 17.74 -2.32 -0.56
N SER A 31 17.60 -3.39 -1.33
CA SER A 31 17.21 -3.35 -2.76
C SER A 31 15.81 -2.76 -3.01
N ARG A 32 14.93 -2.77 -2.01
CA ARG A 32 13.58 -2.17 -2.09
C ARG A 32 13.62 -0.65 -2.29
N ALA A 33 14.69 0.00 -1.84
CA ALA A 33 14.92 1.43 -1.97
C ALA A 33 15.89 1.78 -3.10
N SER A 34 16.15 0.87 -4.04
CA SER A 34 17.00 1.15 -5.21
C SER A 34 16.54 2.38 -6.00
N LYS A 35 15.22 2.61 -6.10
CA LYS A 35 14.60 3.76 -6.77
C LYS A 35 14.15 4.87 -5.82
N SER A 36 14.71 4.92 -4.60
CA SER A 36 14.37 5.93 -3.60
C SER A 36 14.65 7.36 -4.06
N HIS A 37 15.68 7.57 -4.89
CA HIS A 37 15.97 8.86 -5.52
C HIS A 37 14.85 9.39 -6.42
N LEU A 38 13.97 8.51 -6.93
CA LEU A 38 12.77 8.86 -7.69
C LEU A 38 11.52 8.95 -6.80
N GLY A 39 11.66 8.79 -5.48
CA GLY A 39 10.54 8.66 -4.56
C GLY A 39 9.76 7.35 -4.69
N ILE A 40 10.35 6.33 -5.33
CA ILE A 40 9.71 5.03 -5.58
C ILE A 40 10.29 3.98 -4.64
N LEU A 41 9.42 3.27 -3.92
CA LEU A 41 9.77 2.14 -3.08
C LEU A 41 9.10 0.87 -3.57
N THR A 42 9.85 -0.23 -3.61
CA THR A 42 9.27 -1.55 -3.91
C THR A 42 8.68 -2.14 -2.64
N VAL A 43 7.36 -2.38 -2.63
CA VAL A 43 6.63 -2.96 -1.50
C VAL A 43 5.92 -4.24 -1.90
N ARG A 44 5.68 -5.13 -0.95
CA ARG A 44 4.86 -6.32 -1.17
C ARG A 44 3.41 -5.94 -0.90
N PHE A 45 2.60 -5.91 -1.94
CA PHE A 45 1.21 -5.46 -1.91
C PHE A 45 0.28 -6.65 -2.10
N GLU A 46 -0.74 -6.76 -1.25
CA GLU A 46 -1.81 -7.74 -1.37
C GLU A 46 -3.05 -7.06 -1.95
N MET A 47 -3.70 -7.70 -2.92
CA MET A 47 -4.88 -7.14 -3.55
C MET A 47 -6.05 -7.05 -2.54
N PRO A 48 -6.60 -5.84 -2.29
CA PRO A 48 -7.65 -5.66 -1.29
C PRO A 48 -9.01 -6.21 -1.73
N PHE A 49 -9.28 -6.23 -3.03
CA PHE A 49 -10.52 -6.74 -3.63
C PHE A 49 -10.23 -7.36 -5.01
N PRO A 50 -11.12 -8.23 -5.52
CA PRO A 50 -10.95 -8.81 -6.84
C PRO A 50 -11.06 -7.76 -7.96
N ILE A 51 -10.18 -7.85 -8.96
CA ILE A 51 -10.15 -6.95 -10.11
C ILE A 51 -10.08 -7.71 -11.43
N TRP A 52 -10.70 -7.15 -12.47
CA TRP A 52 -10.57 -7.60 -13.86
C TRP A 52 -9.45 -6.84 -14.54
N CYS A 53 -8.47 -7.55 -15.06
CA CYS A 53 -7.38 -6.95 -15.84
C CYS A 53 -7.89 -6.59 -17.25
N THR A 54 -7.79 -5.31 -17.64
CA THR A 54 -8.26 -4.84 -18.95
C THR A 54 -7.18 -4.94 -20.04
N THR A 55 -5.92 -5.14 -19.66
CA THR A 55 -4.80 -5.24 -20.61
C THR A 55 -4.63 -6.64 -21.20
N CYS A 56 -5.30 -7.64 -20.64
CA CYS A 56 -5.20 -9.01 -21.13
C CYS A 56 -6.20 -9.27 -22.27
N PRO A 57 -5.85 -10.11 -23.26
CA PRO A 57 -6.73 -10.42 -24.40
C PRO A 57 -8.03 -11.12 -23.97
N LYS A 58 -7.98 -11.89 -22.88
CA LYS A 58 -9.15 -12.37 -22.16
C LYS A 58 -9.20 -11.68 -20.80
N PRO A 59 -10.36 -11.17 -20.36
CA PRO A 59 -10.49 -10.55 -19.05
C PRO A 59 -10.16 -11.60 -18.00
N THR A 60 -9.03 -11.41 -17.31
CA THR A 60 -8.56 -12.33 -16.26
C THR A 60 -8.83 -11.68 -14.91
N VAL A 61 -9.40 -12.45 -13.99
CA VAL A 61 -9.61 -12.00 -12.60
C VAL A 61 -8.31 -12.14 -11.84
N ILE A 62 -7.92 -11.08 -11.15
CA ILE A 62 -6.96 -11.14 -10.07
C ILE A 62 -7.77 -11.19 -8.78
N GLY A 63 -7.64 -12.28 -8.04
CA GLY A 63 -8.36 -12.48 -6.78
C GLY A 63 -7.88 -11.57 -5.66
N GLN A 64 -8.70 -11.44 -4.62
CA GLN A 64 -8.29 -10.82 -3.36
C GLN A 64 -7.14 -11.63 -2.73
N GLY A 65 -6.21 -10.94 -2.07
CA GLY A 65 -5.07 -11.56 -1.39
C GLY A 65 -3.90 -11.97 -2.30
N VAL A 66 -4.03 -11.84 -3.62
CA VAL A 66 -2.91 -12.08 -4.54
C VAL A 66 -1.79 -11.07 -4.26
N ARG A 67 -0.56 -11.58 -4.12
CA ARG A 67 0.63 -10.81 -3.72
C ARG A 67 1.41 -10.35 -4.94
N PHE A 68 1.77 -9.06 -4.96
CA PHE A 68 2.61 -8.46 -5.97
C PHE A 68 3.79 -7.69 -5.37
N ASN A 69 4.87 -7.59 -6.14
CA ASN A 69 5.90 -6.57 -5.91
C ASN A 69 5.43 -5.29 -6.60
N ALA A 70 4.95 -4.33 -5.82
CA ALA A 70 4.40 -3.08 -6.33
C ALA A 70 5.39 -1.93 -6.18
N GLN A 71 5.36 -0.99 -7.12
CA GLN A 71 6.05 0.28 -7.02
C GLN A 71 5.16 1.28 -6.30
N LYS A 72 5.49 1.60 -5.05
CA LYS A 72 4.83 2.63 -4.24
C LYS A 72 5.42 3.99 -4.59
N ARG A 73 4.58 4.91 -5.03
CA ARG A 73 4.92 6.32 -5.32
C ARG A 73 3.90 7.26 -4.67
N LYS A 74 4.34 8.45 -4.24
CA LYS A 74 3.43 9.51 -3.77
C LYS A 74 2.92 10.27 -5.00
N VAL A 75 1.61 10.38 -5.17
CA VAL A 75 0.99 11.06 -6.33
C VAL A 75 0.30 12.36 -5.92
N GLY A 76 -0.21 12.45 -4.70
CA GLY A 76 -0.90 13.64 -4.23
C GLY A 76 -1.03 13.68 -2.71
N MET A 77 -1.86 14.60 -2.24
CA MET A 77 -2.23 14.74 -0.83
C MET A 77 -3.73 15.01 -0.72
N TYR A 78 -4.36 14.39 0.27
CA TYR A 78 -5.70 14.68 0.73
C TYR A 78 -5.58 15.34 2.10
N HIS A 79 -5.71 16.67 2.16
CA HIS A 79 -5.33 17.49 3.31
C HIS A 79 -3.89 17.18 3.78
N SER A 80 -3.71 16.60 4.96
CA SER A 80 -2.40 16.17 5.50
C SER A 80 -2.01 14.74 5.13
N THR A 81 -2.94 13.92 4.62
CA THR A 81 -2.72 12.50 4.32
C THR A 81 -2.19 12.31 2.89
N PRO A 82 -1.04 11.64 2.69
CA PRO A 82 -0.52 11.39 1.35
C PRO A 82 -1.36 10.36 0.58
N ILE A 83 -1.60 10.64 -0.71
CA ILE A 83 -2.21 9.70 -1.64
C ILE A 83 -1.08 8.89 -2.29
N TRP A 84 -1.11 7.58 -2.07
CA TRP A 84 -0.16 6.63 -2.63
C TRP A 84 -0.73 5.99 -3.89
N ALA A 85 0.12 5.83 -4.90
CA ALA A 85 -0.15 4.95 -6.03
C ALA A 85 0.75 3.73 -6.00
N PHE A 86 0.19 2.59 -6.35
CA PHE A 86 0.83 1.29 -6.44
C PHE A 86 0.78 0.84 -7.90
N GLY A 87 1.95 0.84 -8.55
CA GLY A 87 2.13 0.28 -9.88
C GLY A 87 2.40 -1.21 -9.81
N LEU A 88 1.56 -2.00 -10.44
CA LEU A 88 1.58 -3.46 -10.42
C LEU A 88 1.76 -3.99 -11.84
N LYS A 89 2.55 -5.04 -12.01
CA LYS A 89 2.67 -5.73 -13.30
C LYS A 89 1.91 -7.05 -13.23
N HIS A 90 0.99 -7.24 -14.17
CA HIS A 90 0.25 -8.49 -14.25
C HIS A 90 1.15 -9.59 -14.82
N VAL A 91 1.25 -10.73 -14.13
CA VAL A 91 2.16 -11.82 -14.50
C VAL A 91 1.80 -12.44 -15.85
N ALA A 92 0.50 -12.53 -16.18
CA ALA A 92 0.07 -13.22 -17.40
C ALA A 92 0.18 -12.36 -18.68
N CYS A 93 -0.14 -11.06 -18.63
CA CYS A 93 -0.10 -10.20 -19.82
C CYS A 93 0.96 -9.09 -19.76
N GLY A 94 1.73 -8.95 -18.69
CA GLY A 94 2.76 -7.91 -18.55
C GLY A 94 2.22 -6.48 -18.42
N GLY A 95 0.90 -6.29 -18.51
CA GLY A 95 0.25 -5.00 -18.41
C GLY A 95 0.43 -4.35 -17.05
N GLU A 96 0.46 -3.02 -17.05
CA GLU A 96 0.57 -2.20 -15.85
C GLU A 96 -0.81 -1.82 -15.32
N ILE A 97 -1.00 -2.06 -14.01
CA ILE A 97 -2.20 -1.70 -13.27
C ILE A 97 -1.79 -0.68 -12.22
N GLU A 98 -2.56 0.41 -12.12
CA GLU A 98 -2.35 1.43 -11.11
C GLU A 98 -3.51 1.44 -10.11
N ILE A 99 -3.19 1.24 -8.83
CA ILE A 99 -4.14 1.36 -7.72
C ILE A 99 -3.75 2.56 -6.87
N ARG A 100 -4.71 3.37 -6.45
CA ARG A 100 -4.50 4.52 -5.57
C ARG A 100 -5.25 4.36 -4.26
N THR A 101 -4.71 4.94 -3.20
CA THR A 101 -5.44 5.11 -1.94
C THR A 101 -6.41 6.27 -2.05
N ASP A 102 -7.63 6.11 -1.57
CA ASP A 102 -8.60 7.19 -1.36
C ASP A 102 -8.83 7.39 0.15
N PRO A 103 -8.15 8.38 0.78
CA PRO A 103 -8.31 8.64 2.20
C PRO A 103 -9.71 9.11 2.60
N ARG A 104 -10.50 9.68 1.66
CA ARG A 104 -11.85 10.18 1.96
C ARG A 104 -12.81 9.04 2.30
N ASN A 105 -12.75 7.97 1.52
CA ASN A 105 -13.64 6.81 1.65
C ASN A 105 -12.95 5.61 2.34
N THR A 106 -11.74 5.80 2.87
CA THR A 106 -10.92 4.73 3.47
C THR A 106 -10.72 3.52 2.54
N ALA A 107 -10.72 3.76 1.22
CA ALA A 107 -10.79 2.72 0.21
C ALA A 107 -9.58 2.76 -0.73
N TYR A 108 -9.42 1.69 -1.52
CA TYR A 108 -8.52 1.68 -2.67
C TYR A 108 -9.32 1.83 -3.95
N VAL A 109 -8.82 2.63 -4.89
CA VAL A 109 -9.44 2.86 -6.20
C VAL A 109 -8.51 2.40 -7.30
N VAL A 110 -9.07 1.76 -8.32
CA VAL A 110 -8.31 1.39 -9.51
C VAL A 110 -8.26 2.60 -10.43
N ALA A 111 -7.06 3.13 -10.66
CA ALA A 111 -6.85 4.31 -11.49
C ALA A 111 -6.64 3.95 -12.97
N ALA A 112 -5.94 2.85 -13.26
CA ALA A 112 -5.66 2.42 -14.62
C ALA A 112 -5.41 0.91 -14.73
N GLY A 113 -5.65 0.34 -15.92
CA GLY A 113 -5.25 -1.02 -16.30
C GLY A 113 -6.12 -2.15 -15.76
N ALA A 114 -7.12 -1.85 -14.92
CA ALA A 114 -8.06 -2.83 -14.42
C ALA A 114 -9.42 -2.19 -14.08
N ARG A 115 -10.42 -3.04 -13.82
CA ARG A 115 -11.74 -2.66 -13.31
C ARG A 115 -12.03 -3.44 -12.03
N LYS A 116 -12.62 -2.80 -11.03
CA LYS A 116 -13.09 -3.51 -9.82
C LYS A 116 -14.13 -4.54 -10.24
N ARG A 117 -14.02 -5.78 -9.74
CA ARG A 117 -15.09 -6.77 -9.89
C ARG A 117 -16.21 -6.38 -8.93
N ASP A 118 -17.39 -6.18 -9.48
CA ASP A 118 -18.59 -5.99 -8.68
C ASP A 118 -19.05 -7.34 -8.16
N THR A 119 -18.96 -7.56 -6.84
CA THR A 119 -19.38 -8.82 -6.20
C THR A 119 -20.81 -8.71 -5.68
N GLY A 120 -21.50 -7.59 -5.89
CA GLY A 120 -22.83 -7.35 -5.31
C GLY A 120 -22.82 -7.13 -3.79
N ASP A 121 -21.63 -6.97 -3.19
CA ASP A 121 -21.39 -6.75 -1.76
C ASP A 121 -21.41 -5.26 -1.35
N ASP A 122 -21.96 -4.37 -2.19
CA ASP A 122 -22.28 -2.99 -1.78
C ASP A 122 -23.45 -2.93 -0.77
N VAL A 123 -23.92 -4.09 -0.30
CA VAL A 123 -24.82 -4.22 0.85
C VAL A 123 -23.96 -4.18 2.12
N VAL A 124 -24.00 -3.05 2.83
CA VAL A 124 -23.39 -2.88 4.15
C VAL A 124 -23.79 -4.07 5.04
N ARG A 125 -22.82 -4.91 5.44
CA ARG A 125 -23.07 -6.03 6.34
C ARG A 125 -22.86 -5.57 7.79
N GLU A 126 -23.67 -6.07 8.71
CA GLU A 126 -23.53 -5.82 10.15
C GLU A 126 -22.12 -6.21 10.61
N GLY A 127 -21.26 -5.21 10.85
CA GLY A 127 -19.86 -5.38 11.22
C GLY A 127 -18.88 -4.50 10.45
N ASP A 128 -19.29 -3.91 9.33
CA ASP A 128 -18.47 -2.91 8.64
C ASP A 128 -18.42 -1.62 9.46
N VAL A 129 -17.20 -1.08 9.65
CA VAL A 129 -16.98 0.19 10.34
C VAL A 129 -17.43 1.33 9.42
N VAL A 130 -18.73 1.57 9.38
CA VAL A 130 -19.27 2.78 8.77
C VAL A 130 -18.81 3.94 9.65
N VAL A 131 -18.02 4.85 9.07
CA VAL A 131 -17.64 6.09 9.74
C VAL A 131 -18.92 6.93 9.88
N LEU A 132 -19.59 6.79 11.03
CA LEU A 132 -20.79 7.57 11.37
C LEU A 132 -20.51 9.06 11.17
N SER A 133 -21.43 9.74 10.50
CA SER A 133 -21.38 11.19 10.34
C SER A 133 -21.47 11.88 11.70
N GLU A 134 -20.99 13.13 11.81
CA GLU A 134 -21.03 13.88 13.08
C GLU A 134 -22.46 13.97 13.64
N ARG A 135 -23.45 14.10 12.75
CA ARG A 135 -24.87 14.15 13.09
C ARG A 135 -25.40 12.84 13.70
N GLU A 136 -25.07 11.70 13.11
CA GLU A 136 -25.46 10.38 13.63
C GLU A 136 -24.74 10.02 14.95
N ARG A 137 -23.54 10.59 15.18
CA ARG A 137 -22.83 10.43 16.46
C ARG A 137 -23.47 11.27 17.57
N GLU A 138 -23.98 12.45 17.24
CA GLU A 138 -24.64 13.35 18.19
C GLU A 138 -26.01 12.81 18.61
N GLU A 139 -26.81 12.32 17.66
CA GLU A 139 -28.11 11.67 17.93
C GLU A 139 -27.99 10.43 18.83
N ARG A 140 -26.88 9.67 18.72
CA ARG A 140 -26.59 8.53 19.62
C ARG A 140 -26.18 8.96 21.03
N ARG A 141 -25.66 10.17 21.21
CA ARG A 141 -25.31 10.73 22.53
C ARG A 141 -26.54 11.31 23.23
N GLU A 142 -27.50 11.85 22.48
CA GLU A 142 -28.75 12.39 23.02
C GLU A 142 -29.76 11.31 23.42
N ASN A 143 -29.68 10.12 22.83
CA ASN A 143 -30.52 8.95 23.16
C ASN A 143 -29.97 8.06 24.30
N ALA A 144 -28.89 8.46 24.97
CA ALA A 144 -28.29 7.76 26.11
C ALA A 144 -28.59 8.49 27.42
#